data_AF-A0A1A8F4Y5-F1
#
_entry.id   AF-A0A1A8F4Y5-F1
#
_cell.length_a   1.000
_cell.length_b   1.000
_cell.length_c   1.000
_cell.angle_alpha   90.00
_cell.angle_beta   90.00
_cell.angle_gamma   90.00
#
_symmetry.space_group_name_H-M   'P 1'
#
loop_
_entity.id
_entity.type
_entity.pdbx_description
1 polymer ?
#
loop_
_entity_poly.entity_id
_entity_poly.type
_entity_poly.pdbx_seq_one_letter_code
_entity_poly.pdbx_strand_id
1 'polypeptide(L)'
;VLVQMHTKPVFAQQDDPLKLVWSGWLTCCNGSPEYLHSLPKDFTCLPLFGSNGAQNLTSLVKSWFQKNFDCSFGPLEINHTSLEWLVALWTNCNTETNIQNLKMLWTLPVEPPLQVTYVVEGNDAWDLWRSLQQRPEGDGGEEAGWIG
;
A
#
# COMPACT_ATOMS: atom_id res chain seq x y z
N VAL A 1 0.67 10.13 12.42
CA VAL A 1 -0.06 10.08 13.70
C VAL A 1 -0.69 8.72 13.84
N LEU A 2 -0.31 7.95 14.87
CA LEU A 2 -0.89 6.65 15.17
C LEU A 2 -2.02 6.82 16.20
N VAL A 3 -3.16 6.21 15.94
CA VAL A 3 -4.32 6.15 16.84
C VAL A 3 -4.62 4.68 17.12
N GLN A 4 -4.82 4.33 18.38
CA GLN A 4 -5.08 2.95 18.78
C GLN A 4 -6.21 2.90 19.79
N MET A 5 -7.11 1.94 19.61
CA MET A 5 -8.14 1.61 20.58
C MET A 5 -7.84 0.25 21.17
N HIS A 6 -7.83 0.20 22.49
CA HIS A 6 -7.60 -1.01 23.25
C HIS A 6 -8.81 -1.33 24.10
N THR A 7 -9.04 -2.62 24.34
CA THR A 7 -10.06 -3.09 25.28
C THR A 7 -9.40 -3.83 26.43
N LYS A 8 -9.97 -3.67 27.63
CA LYS A 8 -9.64 -4.51 28.78
C LYS A 8 -10.62 -5.68 28.82
N PRO A 9 -10.16 -6.94 28.71
CA PRO A 9 -11.03 -8.11 28.83
C PRO A 9 -11.79 -8.10 30.16
N VAL A 10 -13.04 -8.59 30.16
CA VAL A 10 -13.93 -8.56 31.33
C VAL A 10 -13.36 -9.31 32.54
N PHE A 11 -12.51 -10.31 32.30
CA PHE A 11 -11.85 -11.12 33.33
C PHE A 11 -10.34 -10.85 33.43
N ALA A 12 -9.87 -9.72 32.91
CA ALA A 12 -8.45 -9.39 32.93
C ALA A 12 -7.95 -9.11 34.35
N GLN A 13 -6.84 -9.73 34.72
CA GLN A 13 -6.10 -9.40 35.94
C GLN A 13 -5.51 -7.98 35.84
N GLN A 14 -5.00 -7.46 36.95
CA GLN A 14 -4.54 -6.07 37.05
C GLN A 14 -3.39 -5.76 36.08
N ASP A 15 -2.56 -6.77 35.75
CA ASP A 15 -1.39 -6.64 34.86
C ASP A 15 -1.59 -7.26 33.47
N ASP A 16 -2.80 -7.71 33.13
CA ASP A 16 -3.05 -8.31 31.82
C ASP A 16 -2.93 -7.26 30.71
N PRO A 17 -2.25 -7.57 29.59
CA PRO A 17 -2.05 -6.63 28.51
C PRO A 17 -3.39 -6.26 27.86
N LEU A 18 -3.56 -4.96 27.59
CA LEU A 18 -4.74 -4.48 26.87
C LEU A 18 -4.74 -5.03 25.44
N LYS A 19 -5.89 -5.54 25.01
CA LYS A 19 -6.04 -6.09 23.67
C LYS A 19 -6.27 -4.95 22.67
N LEU A 20 -5.40 -4.82 21.67
CA LEU A 20 -5.63 -3.93 20.54
C LEU A 20 -6.84 -4.42 19.74
N VAL A 21 -7.86 -3.56 19.60
CA VAL A 21 -9.10 -3.88 18.86
C VAL A 21 -9.22 -3.11 17.56
N TRP A 22 -8.50 -1.99 17.46
CA TRP A 22 -8.49 -1.15 16.27
C TRP A 22 -7.24 -0.27 16.28
N SER A 23 -6.63 -0.07 15.12
CA SER A 23 -5.57 0.91 14.91
C SER A 23 -5.81 1.72 13.65
N GLY A 24 -5.36 2.96 13.64
CA GLY A 24 -5.41 3.85 12.50
C GLY A 24 -4.18 4.72 12.42
N TRP A 25 -3.76 5.04 11.21
CA TRP A 25 -2.60 5.85 10.92
C TRP A 25 -3.01 6.98 9.99
N LEU A 26 -2.80 8.22 10.43
CA LEU A 26 -2.92 9.41 9.60
C LEU A 26 -1.51 9.88 9.21
N THR A 27 -1.20 9.89 7.91
CA THR A 27 0.10 10.30 7.39
C THR A 27 -0.04 11.31 6.28
N CYS A 28 0.78 12.35 6.33
CA CYS A 28 1.11 13.10 5.12
C CYS A 28 2.16 12.28 4.35
N CYS A 29 2.18 12.41 3.02
CA CYS A 29 3.13 11.72 2.17
C CYS A 29 4.55 11.99 2.65
N ASN A 30 5.30 10.96 3.03
CA ASN A 30 6.73 11.09 3.29
C ASN A 30 7.46 11.03 1.93
N GLY A 31 7.18 12.01 1.07
CA GLY A 31 7.82 12.14 -0.23
C GLY A 31 9.29 12.52 -0.06
N SER A 32 10.14 12.16 -1.03
CA SER A 32 11.51 12.67 -1.02
C SER A 32 11.49 14.20 -1.03
N PRO A 33 12.35 14.87 -0.25
CA PRO A 33 12.40 16.33 -0.25
C PRO A 33 12.53 16.91 -1.66
N GLU A 34 13.33 16.27 -2.51
CA GLU A 34 13.55 16.67 -3.90
C GLU A 34 12.26 16.60 -4.73
N TYR A 35 11.44 15.57 -4.53
CA TYR A 35 10.13 15.46 -5.18
C TYR A 35 9.16 16.48 -4.63
N LEU A 36 9.08 16.65 -3.30
CA LEU A 36 8.21 17.65 -2.69
C LEU A 36 8.57 19.07 -3.14
N HIS A 37 9.86 19.35 -3.40
CA HIS A 37 10.33 20.62 -3.94
C HIS A 37 10.05 20.81 -5.43
N SER A 38 9.87 19.74 -6.21
CA SER A 38 9.51 19.83 -7.62
C SER A 38 8.01 20.04 -7.87
N LEU A 39 7.18 19.82 -6.84
CA LEU A 39 5.74 20.04 -6.92
C LEU A 39 5.41 21.54 -7.05
N PRO A 40 4.31 21.89 -7.76
CA PRO A 40 3.80 23.25 -7.80
C PRO A 40 3.58 23.83 -6.39
N LYS A 41 3.78 25.14 -6.22
CA LYS A 41 3.64 25.81 -4.91
C LYS A 41 2.22 25.74 -4.33
N ASP A 42 1.24 25.56 -5.20
CA ASP A 42 -0.19 25.42 -4.91
C ASP A 42 -0.64 23.96 -4.80
N PHE A 43 0.27 22.99 -4.97
CA PHE A 43 -0.05 21.58 -4.83
C PHE A 43 -0.48 21.27 -3.39
N THR A 44 -1.65 20.65 -3.26
CA THR A 44 -2.20 20.26 -1.96
C THR A 44 -2.00 18.77 -1.72
N CYS A 45 -1.16 18.43 -0.74
CA CYS A 45 -1.01 17.05 -0.27
C CYS A 45 -2.15 16.70 0.68
N LEU A 46 -3.05 15.80 0.27
CA LEU A 46 -4.09 15.28 1.15
C LEU A 46 -3.50 14.20 2.08
N PRO A 47 -3.80 14.24 3.39
CA PRO A 47 -3.34 13.22 4.31
C PRO A 47 -4.04 11.89 4.03
N LEU A 48 -3.27 10.80 4.05
CA LEU A 48 -3.77 9.44 3.94
C LEU A 48 -4.17 8.92 5.31
N PHE A 49 -5.32 8.27 5.38
CA PHE A 49 -5.80 7.60 6.58
C PHE A 49 -5.94 6.09 6.34
N GLY A 50 -5.02 5.32 6.88
CA GLY A 50 -5.09 3.85 6.93
C GLY A 50 -5.72 3.39 8.24
N SER A 51 -6.54 2.34 8.20
CA SER A 51 -7.12 1.76 9.42
C SER A 51 -7.18 0.25 9.35
N ASN A 52 -6.94 -0.41 10.48
CA ASN A 52 -7.07 -1.85 10.66
C ASN A 52 -8.00 -2.12 11.85
N GLY A 53 -9.07 -2.87 11.61
CA GLY A 53 -10.06 -3.23 12.63
C GLY A 53 -11.50 -3.14 12.13
N ALA A 54 -12.45 -3.28 13.05
CA ALA A 54 -13.87 -3.34 12.72
C ALA A 54 -14.40 -2.02 12.12
N GLN A 55 -15.24 -2.13 11.09
CA GLN A 55 -15.73 -0.97 10.34
C GLN A 55 -16.55 0.01 11.18
N ASN A 56 -17.30 -0.48 12.17
CA ASN A 56 -18.04 0.36 13.12
C ASN A 56 -17.10 1.25 13.95
N LEU A 57 -15.96 0.72 14.40
CA LEU A 57 -14.94 1.49 15.12
C LEU A 57 -14.27 2.50 14.18
N THR A 58 -13.95 2.11 12.95
CA THR A 58 -13.44 3.04 11.93
C THR A 58 -14.41 4.19 11.68
N SER A 59 -15.71 3.93 11.52
CA SER A 59 -16.72 4.96 11.31
C SER A 59 -16.86 5.90 12.51
N LEU A 60 -16.77 5.36 13.73
CA LEU A 60 -16.78 6.16 14.96
C LEU A 60 -15.57 7.10 15.04
N VAL A 61 -14.36 6.59 14.75
CA VAL A 61 -13.14 7.39 14.73
C VAL A 61 -13.21 8.46 13.63
N LYS A 62 -13.67 8.12 12.42
CA LYS A 62 -13.88 9.09 11.33
C LYS A 62 -14.86 10.19 11.75
N SER A 63 -16.00 9.83 12.34
CA SER A 63 -17.00 10.79 12.80
C SER A 63 -16.43 11.72 13.87
N TRP A 64 -15.62 11.20 14.79
CA TRP A 64 -14.91 12.00 15.77
C TRP A 64 -13.94 12.97 15.09
N PHE A 65 -13.18 12.54 14.09
CA PHE A 65 -12.30 13.45 13.33
C PHE A 65 -13.10 14.56 12.66
N GLN A 66 -14.17 14.24 11.93
CA GLN A 66 -14.98 15.23 11.21
C GLN A 66 -15.68 16.23 12.16
N LYS A 67 -15.98 15.82 13.39
CA LYS A 67 -16.61 16.70 14.39
C LYS A 67 -15.61 17.63 15.07
N ASN A 68 -14.38 17.19 15.29
CA ASN A 68 -13.36 17.93 16.03
C ASN A 68 -12.38 18.68 15.11
N PHE A 69 -12.29 18.25 13.85
CA PHE A 69 -11.44 18.83 12.83
C PHE A 69 -12.30 19.06 11.59
N ASP A 70 -12.18 20.25 10.98
CA ASP A 70 -12.87 20.59 9.74
C ASP A 70 -12.30 19.77 8.57
N CYS A 71 -12.73 18.52 8.47
CA CYS A 71 -12.19 17.52 7.56
C CYS A 71 -13.28 16.57 7.03
N SER A 72 -12.95 15.88 5.94
CA SER A 72 -13.81 14.87 5.33
C SER A 72 -12.99 13.67 4.90
N PHE A 73 -13.60 12.48 4.94
CA PHE A 73 -12.98 11.25 4.47
C PHE A 73 -13.57 10.83 3.13
N GLY A 74 -12.72 10.67 2.12
CA GLY A 74 -13.05 10.03 0.86
C GLY A 74 -12.43 8.63 0.76
N PRO A 75 -12.98 7.74 -0.10
CA PRO A 75 -12.27 6.53 -0.49
C PRO A 75 -11.01 6.89 -1.28
N LEU A 76 -9.93 6.13 -1.05
CA LEU A 76 -8.76 6.16 -1.92
C LEU A 76 -8.95 5.09 -2.99
N GLU A 77 -9.20 5.51 -4.22
CA GLU A 77 -9.25 4.59 -5.36
C GLU A 77 -7.83 4.29 -5.83
N ILE A 78 -7.45 3.02 -5.80
CA ILE A 78 -6.17 2.54 -6.29
C ILE A 78 -6.42 1.91 -7.66
N ASN A 79 -5.88 2.54 -8.70
CA ASN A 79 -5.99 2.05 -10.07
C ASN A 79 -4.92 0.99 -10.38
N HIS A 80 -5.02 0.39 -11.58
CA HIS A 80 -4.10 -0.64 -12.05
C HIS A 80 -2.63 -0.20 -11.96
N THR A 81 -2.31 0.99 -12.47
CA THR A 81 -0.95 1.53 -12.45
C THR A 81 -0.41 1.69 -11.03
N SER A 82 -1.25 2.13 -10.10
CA SER A 82 -0.87 2.25 -8.69
C SER A 82 -0.61 0.87 -8.07
N LEU A 83 -1.40 -0.15 -8.42
CA LEU A 83 -1.15 -1.53 -8.00
C LEU A 83 0.17 -2.07 -8.57
N GLU A 84 0.47 -1.81 -9.84
CA GLU A 84 1.75 -2.18 -10.47
C GLU A 84 2.93 -1.55 -9.72
N TRP A 85 2.83 -0.26 -9.38
CA TRP A 85 3.84 0.43 -8.57
C TRP A 85 3.98 -0.17 -7.17
N LEU A 86 2.86 -0.50 -6.51
CA LEU A 86 2.89 -1.15 -5.20
C LEU A 86 3.55 -2.53 -5.27
N VAL A 87 3.31 -3.29 -6.34
CA VAL A 87 3.98 -4.58 -6.60
C VAL A 87 5.48 -4.39 -6.80
N ALA A 88 5.90 -3.40 -7.59
CA ALA A 88 7.32 -3.10 -7.76
C ALA A 88 7.99 -2.71 -6.44
N LEU A 89 7.38 -1.82 -5.65
CA LEU A 89 7.88 -1.45 -4.33
C LEU A 89 7.96 -2.65 -3.39
N TRP A 90 6.94 -3.53 -3.41
CA TRP A 90 6.92 -4.78 -2.66
C TRP A 90 8.10 -5.70 -3.01
N THR A 91 8.46 -5.83 -4.29
CA THR A 91 9.62 -6.65 -4.67
C THR A 91 10.92 -6.12 -4.08
N ASN A 92 11.07 -4.80 -3.96
CA ASN A 92 12.27 -4.19 -3.37
C ASN A 92 12.40 -4.46 -1.86
N CYS A 93 11.28 -4.69 -1.16
CA CYS A 93 11.25 -4.99 0.27
C CYS A 93 11.57 -6.46 0.61
N ASN A 94 11.78 -7.34 -0.39
CA ASN A 94 12.01 -8.76 -0.17
C ASN A 94 13.23 -9.05 0.73
N THR A 95 14.27 -8.21 0.62
CA THR A 95 15.49 -8.33 1.42
C THR A 95 15.27 -8.10 2.92
N GLU A 96 14.24 -7.34 3.29
CA GLU A 96 13.95 -6.96 4.68
C GLU A 96 12.88 -7.84 5.33
N THR A 97 11.94 -8.37 4.53
CA THR A 97 10.69 -8.94 5.04
C THR A 97 10.47 -10.41 4.70
N ASN A 98 11.41 -11.08 4.02
CA ASN A 98 11.36 -12.49 3.61
C ASN A 98 10.00 -12.86 2.99
N ILE A 99 9.73 -12.26 1.84
CA ILE A 99 8.41 -12.28 1.25
C ILE A 99 8.19 -13.60 0.50
N GLN A 100 7.06 -14.26 0.77
CA GLN A 100 6.80 -15.60 0.23
C GLN A 100 6.33 -15.59 -1.22
N ASN A 101 5.18 -14.99 -1.51
CA ASN A 101 4.63 -14.95 -2.86
C ASN A 101 3.70 -13.75 -3.09
N LEU A 102 3.64 -13.30 -4.34
CA LEU A 102 2.67 -12.33 -4.81
C LEU A 102 1.51 -13.08 -5.46
N LYS A 103 0.29 -12.85 -4.96
CA LYS A 103 -0.93 -13.38 -5.56
C LYS A 103 -1.76 -12.23 -6.12
N MET A 104 -1.92 -12.23 -7.43
CA MET A 104 -2.81 -11.33 -8.15
C MET A 104 -4.11 -12.05 -8.51
N LEU A 105 -5.24 -11.40 -8.27
CA LEU A 105 -6.58 -11.94 -8.49
C LEU A 105 -7.37 -10.99 -9.36
N TRP A 106 -7.95 -11.50 -10.45
CA TRP A 106 -8.89 -10.77 -11.29
C TRP A 106 -10.19 -11.54 -11.38
N THR A 107 -11.30 -10.80 -11.45
CA THR A 107 -12.61 -11.36 -11.76
C THR A 107 -13.03 -10.79 -13.11
N LEU A 108 -13.16 -11.66 -14.11
CA LEU A 108 -13.59 -11.26 -15.44
C LEU A 108 -15.11 -11.08 -15.48
N PRO A 109 -15.62 -10.03 -16.14
CA PRO A 109 -17.04 -9.73 -16.23
C PRO A 109 -17.73 -10.63 -17.28
N VAL A 110 -17.62 -11.95 -17.10
CA VAL A 110 -18.28 -12.99 -17.91
C VAL A 110 -19.30 -13.73 -17.05
N GLU A 111 -20.25 -14.44 -17.67
CA GLU A 111 -21.27 -15.20 -16.95
C GLU A 111 -21.12 -16.71 -17.21
N PRO A 112 -20.81 -17.53 -16.19
CA PRO A 112 -20.59 -17.17 -14.78
C PRO A 112 -19.25 -16.43 -14.56
N PRO A 113 -19.11 -15.64 -13.47
CA PRO A 113 -17.88 -14.90 -13.19
C PRO A 113 -16.65 -15.81 -13.14
N LEU A 114 -15.67 -15.52 -14.00
CA LEU A 114 -14.43 -16.27 -14.05
C LEU A 114 -13.39 -15.58 -13.16
N GLN A 115 -12.88 -16.29 -12.15
CA GLN A 115 -11.77 -15.82 -11.32
C GLN A 115 -10.44 -16.33 -11.88
N VAL A 116 -9.54 -15.40 -12.18
CA VAL A 116 -8.18 -15.70 -12.62
C VAL A 116 -7.24 -15.38 -11.47
N THR A 117 -6.44 -16.36 -11.09
CA THR A 117 -5.38 -16.20 -10.08
C THR A 117 -4.03 -16.38 -10.76
N TYR A 118 -3.14 -15.42 -10.57
CA TYR A 118 -1.73 -15.54 -10.96
C TYR A 118 -0.87 -15.41 -9.71
N VAL A 119 0.05 -16.35 -9.53
CA VAL A 119 0.96 -16.39 -8.38
C VAL A 119 2.38 -16.27 -8.91
N VAL A 120 3.14 -15.35 -8.33
CA VAL A 120 4.57 -15.20 -8.55
C VAL A 120 5.27 -15.55 -7.25
N GLU A 121 6.17 -16.53 -7.30
CA GLU A 121 7.01 -16.87 -6.15
C GLU A 121 7.97 -15.71 -5.84
N GLY A 122 8.22 -15.44 -4.56
CA GLY A 122 8.99 -14.29 -4.12
C GLY A 122 10.42 -14.27 -4.66
N ASN A 123 11.05 -15.45 -4.78
CA ASN A 123 12.39 -15.58 -5.36
C ASN A 123 12.39 -15.22 -6.85
N ASP A 124 11.41 -15.70 -7.61
CA ASP A 124 11.31 -15.42 -9.05
C ASP A 124 11.07 -13.92 -9.30
N ALA A 125 10.19 -13.30 -8.49
CA ALA A 125 9.95 -11.86 -8.53
C ALA A 125 11.23 -11.07 -8.21
N TRP A 126 12.01 -11.53 -7.23
CA TRP A 126 13.26 -10.90 -6.83
C TRP A 126 14.37 -11.05 -7.88
N ASP A 127 14.48 -12.22 -8.51
CA ASP A 127 15.41 -12.46 -9.61
C ASP A 127 15.12 -11.55 -10.79
N LEU A 128 13.84 -11.40 -11.16
CA LEU A 128 13.39 -10.45 -12.18
C LEU A 128 13.75 -9.01 -11.80
N TRP A 129 13.44 -8.57 -10.58
CA TRP A 129 13.77 -7.22 -10.11
C TRP A 129 15.28 -6.94 -10.16
N ARG A 130 16.11 -7.88 -9.69
CA ARG A 130 17.58 -7.77 -9.75
C ARG A 130 18.09 -7.68 -11.18
N SER A 131 17.50 -8.40 -12.13
CA SER A 131 17.90 -8.33 -13.54
C SER A 131 17.72 -6.94 -14.16
N LEU A 132 16.72 -6.17 -13.71
CA LEU A 132 16.49 -4.80 -14.18
C LEU A 132 17.58 -3.83 -13.68
N GLN A 133 18.08 -4.05 -12.47
CA GLN A 133 19.14 -3.24 -11.86
C GLN A 133 20.52 -3.56 -12.43
N GLN A 134 20.71 -4.77 -12.98
CA GLN A 134 21.97 -5.20 -13.60
C GLN A 134 22.11 -4.80 -15.07
N ARG A 135 21.10 -4.14 -15.67
CA ARG A 135 21.27 -3.54 -16.99
C ARG A 135 22.31 -2.42 -16.90
N PRO A 136 23.40 -2.47 -17.67
CA PRO A 136 24.35 -1.37 -17.71
C PRO A 136 23.64 -0.12 -18.24
N GLU A 137 23.78 0.99 -17.53
CA GLU A 137 23.54 2.32 -18.09
C GLU A 137 24.61 2.59 -19.16
N GLY A 138 24.36 2.15 -20.39
CA GLY A 138 25.24 2.43 -21.51
C GLY A 138 25.19 1.37 -22.61
N ASP A 139 24.27 1.54 -23.56
CA ASP A 139 24.69 1.67 -24.94
C ASP A 139 23.76 2.63 -25.68
N GLY A 140 24.22 3.86 -25.87
CA GLY A 140 23.69 4.71 -26.91
C GLY A 140 24.32 4.23 -28.22
N GLY A 141 23.66 3.32 -28.92
CA GLY A 141 24.22 2.77 -30.16
C GLY A 141 23.34 1.70 -30.79
N GLU A 142 22.77 2.05 -31.94
CA GLU A 142 22.32 1.18 -33.04
C GLU A 142 20.94 0.48 -32.93
N GLU A 143 20.06 0.94 -33.83
CA GLU A 143 18.94 0.18 -34.37
C GLU A 143 19.36 -1.26 -34.69
N ALA A 144 18.69 -2.24 -34.10
CA ALA A 144 18.63 -3.59 -34.64
C ALA A 144 17.16 -3.99 -34.73
N GLY A 145 16.59 -3.75 -35.91
CA GLY A 145 15.27 -4.22 -36.27
C GLY A 145 15.18 -5.74 -36.18
N TRP A 146 14.08 -6.21 -35.59
CA TRP A 146 13.57 -7.55 -35.81
C TRP A 146 12.10 -7.42 -36.16
N ILE A 147 11.83 -7.33 -37.46
CA ILE A 147 10.56 -7.75 -38.05
C ILE A 147 10.85 -9.10 -38.69
N GLY A 148 10.14 -10.13 -38.23
CA GLY A 148 10.13 -11.48 -38.78
C GLY A 148 8.94 -12.22 -38.21
#